data_AF-A0A0C9QMY8-F1
#
_entry.id   AF-A0A0C9QMY8-F1
#
_cell.length_a   1.000
_cell.length_b   1.000
_cell.length_c   1.000
_cell.angle_alpha   90.00
_cell.angle_beta   90.00
_cell.angle_gamma   90.00
#
_symmetry.space_group_name_H-M   'P 1'
#
loop_
_entity.id
_entity.type
_entity.pdbx_description
1 polymer ?
#
loop_
_entity_poly.entity_id
_entity_poly.type
_entity_poly.pdbx_seq_one_letter_code
_entity_poly.pdbx_strand_id
1 'polypeptide(L)'
;MKDRAPVILTKVIDTMSRNKESIINKYGEEASAELKQVMGNISQLRSELMTNKPLQLLILSDSEKDGDARLWNDRIRDKAINDSSPVTWFETDWLLCETYMYRRLRQIYALT
;
A
#
# COMPACT_ATOMS: atom_id res chain seq x y z
N MET A 1 -7.19 -0.05 13.62
CA MET A 1 -6.85 0.33 12.21
C MET A 1 -7.58 1.57 11.73
N LYS A 2 -8.88 1.72 12.02
CA LYS A 2 -9.73 2.82 11.55
C LYS A 2 -9.15 4.23 11.73
N ASP A 3 -8.47 4.53 12.84
CA ASP A 3 -8.00 5.90 13.09
C ASP A 3 -6.50 6.10 12.83
N ARG A 4 -5.65 5.16 13.26
CA ARG A 4 -4.19 5.31 13.18
C ARG A 4 -3.64 5.13 11.77
N ALA A 5 -4.11 4.13 11.02
CA ALA A 5 -3.58 3.81 9.71
C ALA A 5 -3.81 4.92 8.66
N PRO A 6 -5.01 5.53 8.55
CA PRO A 6 -5.22 6.66 7.66
C PRO A 6 -4.33 7.86 8.01
N VAL A 7 -4.13 8.13 9.30
CA VAL A 7 -3.26 9.23 9.77
C VAL A 7 -1.81 8.98 9.35
N ILE A 8 -1.32 7.74 9.46
CA ILE A 8 0.03 7.37 8.99
C ILE A 8 0.14 7.58 7.47
N LEU A 9 -0.81 7.06 6.69
CA LEU A 9 -0.80 7.22 5.23
C LEU A 9 -0.86 8.69 4.80
N THR A 10 -1.62 9.51 5.51
CA THR A 10 -1.69 10.96 5.27
C THR A 10 -0.34 11.62 5.54
N LYS A 11 0.31 11.31 6.67
CA LYS A 11 1.64 11.83 7.00
C LYS A 11 2.70 11.45 5.97
N VAL A 12 2.61 10.26 5.38
CA VAL A 12 3.50 9.84 4.28
C VAL A 12 3.30 10.75 3.06
N ILE A 13 2.05 10.94 2.62
CA ILE A 13 1.72 11.85 1.50
C ILE A 13 2.18 13.29 1.79
N ASP A 14 1.94 13.81 2.99
CA ASP A 14 2.33 15.16 3.39
C ASP A 14 3.85 15.34 3.37
N THR A 15 4.60 14.32 3.76
CA THR A 15 6.06 14.33 3.74
C THR A 15 6.59 14.33 2.30
N MET A 16 5.98 13.54 1.42
CA MET A 16 6.32 13.53 -0.01
C MET A 16 6.00 14.87 -0.67
N SER A 17 4.84 15.46 -0.33
CA SER A 17 4.39 16.74 -0.89
C SER A 17 5.32 17.89 -0.50
N ARG A 18 5.76 17.94 0.76
CA ARG A 18 6.72 18.95 1.25
C ARG A 18 8.11 18.80 0.62
N ASN A 19 8.54 17.56 0.37
CA ASN A 19 9.85 17.29 -0.22
C ASN A 19 9.86 17.33 -1.75
N LYS A 20 8.69 17.54 -2.38
CA LYS A 20 8.54 17.49 -3.85
C LYS A 20 9.53 18.38 -4.58
N GLU A 21 9.67 19.64 -4.18
CA GLU A 21 10.60 20.58 -4.83
C GLU A 21 12.05 20.11 -4.70
N SER A 22 12.45 19.63 -3.52
CA SER A 22 13.79 19.08 -3.29
C SER A 22 14.06 17.82 -4.13
N ILE A 23 13.05 16.97 -4.35
CA ILE A 23 13.16 15.75 -5.15
C ILE A 23 13.30 16.12 -6.63
N ILE A 24 12.46 17.03 -7.14
CA ILE A 24 12.51 17.49 -8.52
C ILE A 24 13.87 18.15 -8.82
N ASN A 25 14.37 19.00 -7.92
CA ASN A 25 15.68 19.63 -8.09
C ASN A 25 16.84 18.62 -8.14
N LYS A 26 16.70 17.45 -7.50
CA LYS A 26 17.75 16.43 -7.43
C LYS A 26 17.67 15.40 -8.56
N TYR A 27 16.47 15.01 -8.98
CA TYR A 27 16.24 13.89 -9.89
C TYR A 27 15.58 14.29 -11.21
N GLY A 28 15.26 15.58 -11.41
CA GLY A 28 14.67 16.11 -12.64
C GLY A 28 13.14 16.08 -12.67
N GLU A 29 12.56 16.48 -13.80
CA GLU A 29 11.10 16.58 -13.95
C GLU A 29 10.41 15.22 -13.99
N GLU A 30 11.09 14.15 -14.44
CA GLU A 30 10.54 12.79 -14.47
C GLU A 30 10.15 12.31 -13.07
N ALA A 31 10.97 12.64 -12.06
CA ALA A 31 10.67 12.35 -10.66
C ALA A 31 9.39 13.04 -10.15
N SER A 32 8.95 14.14 -10.79
CA SER A 32 7.67 14.80 -10.46
C SER A 32 6.47 13.93 -10.83
N ALA A 33 6.56 13.23 -11.98
CA ALA A 33 5.50 12.35 -12.46
C ALA A 33 5.40 11.10 -11.57
N GLU A 34 6.53 10.45 -11.29
CA GLU A 34 6.62 9.31 -10.37
C GLU A 34 6.11 9.66 -8.97
N LEU A 35 6.52 10.81 -8.43
CA LEU A 35 6.07 11.25 -7.11
C LEU A 35 4.54 11.43 -7.07
N LYS A 36 3.95 12.04 -8.10
CA LYS A 36 2.49 12.19 -8.20
C LYS A 36 1.80 10.83 -8.29
N GLN A 37 2.35 9.89 -9.05
CA GLN A 37 1.82 8.53 -9.17
C GLN A 37 1.85 7.81 -7.82
N VAL A 38 2.96 7.84 -7.10
CA VAL A 38 3.07 7.24 -5.76
C VAL A 38 2.10 7.88 -4.78
N MET A 39 2.01 9.22 -4.72
CA MET A 39 1.06 9.90 -3.82
C MET A 39 -0.40 9.56 -4.16
N GLY A 40 -0.73 9.43 -5.45
CA GLY A 40 -2.04 8.97 -5.91
C GLY A 40 -2.36 7.55 -5.43
N ASN A 41 -1.42 6.62 -5.61
CA ASN A 41 -1.56 5.23 -5.16
C ASN A 41 -1.70 5.11 -3.63
N ILE A 42 -0.95 5.90 -2.85
CA ILE A 42 -1.09 5.93 -1.39
C ILE A 42 -2.46 6.51 -0.98
N SER A 43 -2.94 7.54 -1.69
CA SER A 43 -4.27 8.10 -1.46
C SER A 43 -5.38 7.08 -1.73
N GLN A 44 -5.24 6.28 -2.79
CA GLN A 44 -6.13 5.18 -3.08
C GLN A 44 -6.10 4.11 -1.96
N LEU A 45 -4.92 3.70 -1.50
CA LEU A 45 -4.76 2.75 -0.40
C LEU A 45 -5.46 3.25 0.88
N ARG A 46 -5.33 4.55 1.19
CA ARG A 46 -6.05 5.17 2.31
C ARG A 46 -7.57 5.07 2.14
N SER A 47 -8.08 5.35 0.95
CA SER A 47 -9.51 5.26 0.64
C SER A 47 -10.04 3.83 0.79
N GLU A 48 -9.30 2.84 0.28
CA GLU A 48 -9.61 1.41 0.42
C GLU A 48 -9.72 1.00 1.89
N LEU A 49 -8.78 1.45 2.72
CA LEU A 49 -8.77 1.19 4.14
C LEU A 49 -9.97 1.85 4.85
N MET A 50 -10.24 3.12 4.59
CA MET A 50 -11.34 3.86 5.22
C MET A 50 -12.73 3.31 4.87
N THR A 51 -12.87 2.77 3.66
CA THR A 51 -14.14 2.21 3.15
C THR A 51 -14.30 0.71 3.44
N ASN A 52 -13.41 0.13 4.24
CA ASN A 52 -13.39 -1.29 4.57
C ASN A 52 -13.43 -2.21 3.34
N LYS A 53 -12.72 -1.85 2.27
CA LYS A 53 -12.68 -2.70 1.07
C LYS A 53 -11.97 -4.03 1.35
N PRO A 54 -12.21 -5.06 0.52
CA PRO A 54 -11.41 -6.27 0.54
C PRO A 54 -9.92 -5.96 0.32
N LEU A 55 -9.05 -6.70 0.99
CA LEU A 55 -7.61 -6.70 0.73
C LEU A 55 -7.36 -7.17 -0.71
N GLN A 56 -6.61 -6.39 -1.47
CA GLN A 56 -6.27 -6.76 -2.84
C GLN A 56 -5.08 -7.72 -2.86
N LEU A 57 -4.94 -8.49 -3.92
CA LEU A 57 -3.73 -9.28 -4.11
C LEU A 57 -2.58 -8.36 -4.53
N LEU A 58 -1.39 -8.63 -4.00
CA LEU A 58 -0.16 -7.98 -4.43
C LEU A 58 0.16 -8.38 -5.86
N ILE A 59 0.66 -7.42 -6.64
CA ILE A 59 1.14 -7.66 -8.00
C ILE A 59 2.37 -8.57 -7.91
N LEU A 60 2.38 -9.64 -8.70
CA LEU A 60 3.56 -10.48 -8.85
C LEU A 60 4.44 -9.85 -9.93
N SER A 61 5.62 -9.39 -9.56
CA SER A 61 6.62 -8.89 -10.50
C SER A 61 7.92 -9.66 -10.36
N ASP A 62 8.50 -10.05 -11.50
CA ASP A 62 9.84 -10.67 -11.53
C ASP A 62 10.94 -9.70 -11.07
N SER A 63 10.63 -8.39 -11.01
CA SER A 63 11.52 -7.35 -10.48
C SER A 63 11.49 -7.21 -8.95
N GLU A 64 10.52 -7.82 -8.25
CA GLU A 64 10.47 -7.75 -6.79
C GLU A 64 11.56 -8.65 -6.19
N LYS A 65 12.66 -8.02 -5.72
CA LYS A 65 13.81 -8.68 -5.09
C LYS A 65 13.48 -9.71 -3.99
N ASP A 66 12.33 -9.58 -3.34
CA ASP A 66 12.00 -10.36 -2.14
C ASP A 66 11.08 -11.55 -2.43
N GLY A 67 10.41 -11.61 -3.59
CA GLY A 67 9.52 -12.73 -3.97
C GLY A 67 8.37 -13.05 -3.00
N ASP A 68 8.16 -12.25 -1.96
CA ASP A 68 7.24 -12.53 -0.85
C ASP A 68 5.77 -12.25 -1.20
N ALA A 69 5.51 -11.55 -2.32
CA ALA A 69 4.15 -11.23 -2.78
C ALA A 69 3.29 -12.49 -2.96
N ARG A 70 3.89 -13.61 -3.39
CA ARG A 70 3.19 -14.90 -3.49
C ARG A 70 2.74 -15.39 -2.12
N LEU A 71 3.62 -15.36 -1.12
CA LEU A 71 3.31 -15.80 0.25
C LEU A 71 2.17 -14.98 0.85
N TRP A 72 2.19 -13.67 0.65
CA TRP A 72 1.11 -12.77 1.07
C TRP A 72 -0.22 -13.09 0.37
N ASN A 73 -0.18 -13.30 -0.94
CA ASN A 73 -1.37 -13.62 -1.72
C ASN A 73 -1.99 -14.96 -1.29
N ASP A 74 -1.14 -15.95 -1.06
CA ASP A 74 -1.59 -17.26 -0.59
C ASP A 74 -2.20 -17.14 0.81
N ARG A 75 -1.59 -16.38 1.72
CA ARG A 75 -2.15 -16.11 3.06
C ARG A 75 -3.52 -15.42 3.02
N ILE A 76 -3.71 -14.45 2.12
CA ILE A 76 -4.99 -13.75 1.96
C ILE A 76 -6.06 -14.68 1.38
N ARG A 77 -5.69 -15.50 0.38
CA ARG A 77 -6.60 -16.49 -0.22
C ARG A 77 -7.03 -17.55 0.78
N ASP A 78 -6.08 -18.12 1.51
CA ASP A 78 -6.36 -19.16 2.52
C ASP A 78 -7.35 -18.63 3.57
N LYS A 79 -7.14 -17.38 4.02
CA LYS A 79 -8.07 -16.74 4.97
C LYS A 79 -9.44 -16.50 4.33
N ALA A 80 -9.50 -16.03 3.08
CA ALA A 80 -10.78 -15.84 2.38
C ALA A 80 -11.58 -17.15 2.21
N ILE A 81 -10.89 -18.26 1.96
CA ILE A 81 -11.50 -19.60 1.84
C ILE A 81 -12.02 -20.05 3.22
N ASN A 82 -11.20 -19.95 4.26
CA ASN A 82 -11.58 -20.37 5.61
C ASN A 82 -12.77 -19.57 6.17
N ASP A 83 -12.79 -18.27 5.91
CA ASP A 83 -13.83 -17.36 6.41
C ASP A 83 -15.06 -17.32 5.46
N SER A 84 -15.02 -18.07 4.34
CA SER A 84 -16.04 -18.06 3.27
C SER A 84 -16.47 -16.66 2.83
N SER A 85 -15.56 -15.69 2.93
CA SER A 85 -15.83 -14.28 2.71
C SER A 85 -14.54 -13.53 2.34
N PRO A 86 -14.62 -12.40 1.59
CA PRO A 86 -13.45 -11.60 1.29
C PRO A 86 -12.82 -11.04 2.56
N VAL A 87 -11.49 -11.12 2.67
CA VAL A 87 -10.76 -10.55 3.80
C VAL A 87 -10.78 -9.02 3.70
N THR A 88 -11.50 -8.32 4.58
CA THR A 88 -11.55 -6.85 4.60
C THR A 88 -10.60 -6.23 5.62
N TRP A 89 -10.34 -4.92 5.51
CA TRP A 89 -9.44 -4.18 6.40
C TRP A 89 -9.85 -4.23 7.89
N PHE A 90 -11.14 -4.41 8.20
CA PHE A 90 -11.65 -4.37 9.58
C PHE A 90 -12.13 -5.73 10.11
N GLU A 91 -12.31 -6.73 9.24
CA GLU A 91 -12.77 -8.07 9.64
C GLU A 91 -11.62 -9.09 9.75
N THR A 92 -10.40 -8.67 9.41
CA THR A 92 -9.20 -9.50 9.49
C THR A 92 -8.42 -9.29 10.78
N ASP A 93 -7.45 -10.18 11.04
CA ASP A 93 -6.54 -10.07 12.18
C ASP A 93 -5.79 -8.74 12.12
N TRP A 94 -5.80 -8.00 13.23
CA TRP A 94 -5.20 -6.66 13.29
C TRP A 94 -3.75 -6.65 12.83
N LEU A 95 -2.97 -7.64 13.25
CA LEU A 95 -1.57 -7.80 12.86
C LEU A 95 -1.41 -8.00 11.35
N LEU A 96 -2.27 -8.82 10.72
CA LEU A 96 -2.25 -9.03 9.28
C LEU A 96 -2.57 -7.73 8.54
N CYS A 97 -3.59 -7.02 8.99
CA CYS A 97 -4.00 -5.74 8.42
C CYS A 97 -2.89 -4.69 8.47
N GLU A 98 -2.26 -4.52 9.64
CA GLU A 98 -1.21 -3.51 9.83
C GLU A 98 0.05 -3.83 9.02
N THR A 99 0.52 -5.07 9.07
CA THR A 99 1.72 -5.49 8.32
C THR A 99 1.48 -5.46 6.80
N TYR A 100 0.29 -5.86 6.35
CA TYR A 100 -0.10 -5.78 4.95
C TYR A 100 -0.15 -4.33 4.43
N MET A 101 -0.61 -3.37 5.25
CA MET A 101 -0.58 -1.94 4.88
C MET A 101 0.85 -1.49 4.53
N TYR A 102 1.84 -1.82 5.36
CA TYR A 102 3.23 -1.47 5.11
C TYR A 102 3.81 -2.22 3.90
N ARG A 103 3.41 -3.47 3.69
CA ARG A 103 3.82 -4.25 2.51
C ARG A 103 3.26 -3.66 1.21
N ARG A 104 2.02 -3.16 1.22
CA ARG A 104 1.41 -2.44 0.09
C ARG A 104 2.12 -1.13 -0.19
N LEU A 105 2.45 -0.35 0.84
CA LEU A 105 3.27 0.85 0.69
C LEU A 105 4.59 0.54 0.00
N ARG A 106 5.31 -0.50 0.47
CA ARG A 106 6.56 -0.95 -0.17
C ARG A 106 6.37 -1.30 -1.64
N GLN A 107 5.29 -2.02 -1.98
CA GLN A 107 5.00 -2.37 -3.37
C GLN A 107 4.80 -1.14 -4.26
N ILE A 108 4.09 -0.11 -3.76
CA ILE A 108 3.87 1.13 -4.50
C ILE A 108 5.22 1.78 -4.88
N TYR A 109 6.18 1.80 -3.95
CA TYR A 109 7.52 2.33 -4.22
C TYR A 109 8.38 1.42 -5.12
N ALA A 110 8.13 0.11 -5.13
CA ALA A 110 8.92 -0.83 -5.93
C ALA A 110 8.45 -0.94 -7.39
N LEU A 111 7.18 -0.59 -7.66
CA LEU A 111 6.57 -0.64 -8.99
C LEU A 111 6.58 0.71 -9.71
N THR A 112 7.04 1.77 -9.05
CA THR A 112 7.29 3.08 -9.66
C THR A 112 8.78 3.21 -9.89
#